data_AF-A0A1L7WFA1-F1
#
_entry.id   AF-A0A1L7WFA1-F1
#
_cell.length_a   1.000
_cell.length_b   1.000
_cell.length_c   1.000
_cell.angle_alpha   90.00
_cell.angle_beta   90.00
_cell.angle_gamma   90.00
#
_symmetry.space_group_name_H-M   'P 1'
#
loop_
_entity.id
_entity.type
_entity.pdbx_description
1 polymer ?
#
loop_
_entity_poly.entity_id
_entity_poly.type
_entity_poly.pdbx_seq_one_letter_code
_entity_poly.pdbx_strand_id
1 'polypeptide(L)'
;MLTQPQGEMLAHILNGVINKPVRDALLVHHALSLSKSDSIRTELLISRLVRYHWDRPHMELVKREYRTRYGVDMQRAVAEGTKGEWGHFCEMLCVRRMGDEVRSVERVEEYRVDIRR
;
A
#
# COMPACT_ATOMS: atom_id res chain seq x y z
N MET A 1 41.27 -6.52 0.75
CA MET A 1 40.09 -6.24 1.61
C MET A 1 39.70 -4.80 1.37
N LEU A 2 38.71 -4.55 0.50
CA LEU A 2 38.28 -3.20 0.12
C LEU A 2 37.15 -2.75 1.05
N THR A 3 37.39 -1.71 1.84
CA THR A 3 36.36 -0.95 2.54
C THR A 3 35.72 0.02 1.55
N GLN A 4 34.47 -0.21 1.16
CA GLN A 4 33.73 0.74 0.33
C GLN A 4 33.36 1.99 1.16
N PRO A 5 33.65 3.23 0.69
CA PRO A 5 33.43 4.48 1.39
C PRO A 5 32.00 5.00 1.23
N GLN A 6 31.62 5.95 2.08
CA GLN A 6 30.25 6.40 2.42
C GLN A 6 29.45 7.06 1.26
N GLY A 7 29.95 7.04 0.03
CA GLY A 7 29.33 7.61 -1.18
C GLY A 7 28.13 6.82 -1.73
N GLU A 8 28.08 5.48 -1.58
CA GLU A 8 26.91 4.68 -1.99
C GLU A 8 25.65 5.02 -1.18
N MET A 9 25.82 5.31 0.11
CA MET A 9 24.72 5.69 1.00
C MET A 9 24.12 7.05 0.63
N LEU A 10 24.93 8.01 0.16
CA LEU A 10 24.47 9.30 -0.35
C LEU A 10 23.76 9.18 -1.70
N ALA A 11 24.13 8.22 -2.57
CA ALA A 11 23.33 7.86 -3.75
C ALA A 11 22.01 7.13 -3.38
N HIS A 12 22.00 6.34 -2.29
CA HIS A 12 20.80 5.75 -1.68
C HIS A 12 19.86 6.79 -1.05
N ILE A 13 20.36 7.94 -0.59
CA ILE A 13 19.56 9.08 -0.08
C ILE A 13 19.19 10.06 -1.21
N LEU A 14 20.03 10.27 -2.23
CA LEU A 14 19.68 11.04 -3.44
C LEU A 14 18.58 10.34 -4.27
N ASN A 15 18.53 9.00 -4.26
CA ASN A 15 17.34 8.24 -4.69
C ASN A 15 16.10 8.50 -3.80
N GLY A 16 16.25 9.15 -2.65
CA GLY A 16 15.17 9.76 -1.87
C GLY A 16 14.51 10.96 -2.57
N VAL A 17 15.04 11.43 -3.70
CA VAL A 17 14.46 12.43 -4.62
C VAL A 17 14.05 11.79 -5.97
N ILE A 18 14.16 10.47 -6.14
CA ILE A 18 13.30 9.76 -7.09
C ILE A 18 11.90 9.79 -6.45
N ASN A 19 10.86 10.18 -7.22
CA ASN A 19 9.57 10.50 -6.61
C ASN A 19 9.08 9.41 -5.62
N LYS A 20 8.43 9.83 -4.54
CA LYS A 20 7.94 8.93 -3.47
C LYS A 20 7.19 7.70 -4.06
N PRO A 21 6.28 7.86 -5.04
CA PRO A 21 5.64 6.74 -5.74
C PRO A 21 6.58 5.72 -6.42
N VAL A 22 7.63 6.19 -7.10
CA VAL A 22 8.60 5.34 -7.78
C VAL A 22 9.39 4.50 -6.78
N ARG A 23 9.86 5.13 -5.70
CA ARG A 23 10.56 4.41 -4.62
C ARG A 23 9.65 3.31 -4.05
N ASP A 24 8.40 3.66 -3.79
CA ASP A 24 7.44 2.75 -3.18
C ASP A 24 7.08 1.59 -4.13
N ALA A 25 7.03 1.83 -5.45
CA ALA A 25 6.87 0.77 -6.45
C ALA A 25 8.05 -0.22 -6.45
N LEU A 26 9.30 0.28 -6.38
CA LEU A 26 10.50 -0.56 -6.27
C LEU A 26 10.46 -1.43 -5.00
N LEU A 27 10.04 -0.84 -3.88
CA LEU A 27 9.97 -1.53 -2.61
C LEU A 27 8.92 -2.65 -2.58
N VAL A 28 7.77 -2.47 -3.27
CA VAL A 28 6.78 -3.54 -3.45
C VAL A 28 7.36 -4.67 -4.29
N HIS A 29 7.99 -4.35 -5.41
CA HIS A 29 8.58 -5.36 -6.29
C HIS A 29 9.65 -6.18 -5.56
N HIS A 30 10.54 -5.52 -4.81
CA HIS A 30 11.55 -6.21 -4.01
C HIS A 30 10.91 -7.15 -2.98
N ALA A 31 9.88 -6.71 -2.25
CA ALA A 31 9.17 -7.60 -1.33
C ALA A 31 8.57 -8.83 -2.07
N LEU A 32 8.03 -8.65 -3.27
CA LEU A 32 7.50 -9.74 -4.10
C LEU A 32 8.57 -10.67 -4.69
N SER A 33 9.83 -10.22 -4.79
CA SER A 33 10.95 -11.01 -5.30
C SER A 33 11.72 -11.78 -4.21
N LEU A 34 11.54 -11.45 -2.93
CA LEU A 34 12.10 -12.22 -1.80
C LEU A 34 11.59 -13.67 -1.82
N SER A 35 12.29 -14.62 -1.20
CA SER A 35 11.87 -16.02 -1.23
C SER A 35 10.48 -16.21 -0.56
N LYS A 36 9.71 -17.19 -1.03
CA LYS A 36 8.31 -17.38 -0.62
C LYS A 36 8.12 -17.85 0.83
N SER A 37 9.19 -18.31 1.49
CA SER A 37 9.15 -18.83 2.88
C SER A 37 9.68 -17.83 3.92
N ASP A 38 9.87 -16.57 3.53
CA ASP A 38 10.48 -15.56 4.40
C ASP A 38 9.41 -14.77 5.18
N SER A 39 9.47 -14.79 6.52
CA SER A 39 8.61 -13.95 7.36
C SER A 39 8.84 -12.47 7.10
N ILE A 40 10.08 -12.09 6.78
CA ILE A 40 10.47 -10.71 6.45
C ILE A 40 9.73 -10.24 5.21
N ARG A 41 9.61 -11.09 4.16
CA ARG A 41 8.82 -10.79 2.95
C ARG A 41 7.39 -10.38 3.32
N THR A 42 6.76 -11.17 4.18
CA THR A 42 5.36 -10.97 4.59
C THR A 42 5.19 -9.64 5.31
N GLU A 43 6.01 -9.37 6.32
CA GLU A 43 5.97 -8.13 7.09
C GLU A 43 6.22 -6.89 6.22
N LEU A 44 7.24 -6.99 5.35
CA LEU A 44 7.63 -5.94 4.42
C LEU A 44 6.55 -5.61 3.40
N LEU A 45 5.86 -6.62 2.87
CA LEU A 45 4.78 -6.43 1.92
C LEU A 45 3.54 -5.84 2.61
N ILE A 46 3.12 -6.41 3.75
CA ILE A 46 1.96 -5.92 4.50
C ILE A 46 2.17 -4.48 4.95
N SER A 47 3.31 -4.16 5.57
CA SER A 47 3.61 -2.82 6.08
C SER A 47 3.50 -1.74 5.00
N ARG A 48 3.94 -2.06 3.78
CA ARG A 48 3.87 -1.16 2.63
C ARG A 48 2.46 -1.03 2.09
N LEU A 49 1.79 -2.14 1.81
CA LEU A 49 0.44 -2.14 1.24
C LEU A 49 -0.56 -1.46 2.18
N VAL A 50 -0.49 -1.71 3.50
CA VAL A 50 -1.34 -1.04 4.50
C VAL A 50 -1.08 0.47 4.51
N ARG A 51 0.19 0.90 4.47
CA ARG A 51 0.55 2.32 4.43
C ARG A 51 0.00 3.01 3.19
N TYR A 52 0.10 2.37 2.03
CA TYR A 52 -0.39 2.94 0.76
C TYR A 52 -1.92 2.91 0.71
N HIS A 53 -2.54 1.88 1.26
CA HIS A 53 -4.00 1.75 1.31
C HIS A 53 -4.67 2.96 1.97
N TRP A 54 -4.02 3.53 2.98
CA TRP A 54 -4.52 4.71 3.70
C TRP A 54 -4.29 6.05 2.98
N ASP A 55 -3.40 6.09 1.98
CA ASP A 55 -3.11 7.26 1.15
C ASP A 55 -3.48 6.94 -0.30
N ARG A 56 -4.78 7.05 -0.60
CA ARG A 56 -5.34 6.61 -1.89
C ARG A 56 -4.72 7.33 -3.10
N PRO A 57 -4.53 8.67 -3.10
CA PRO A 57 -3.84 9.34 -4.20
C PRO A 57 -2.43 8.80 -4.41
N HIS A 58 -1.70 8.54 -3.31
CA HIS A 58 -0.37 7.95 -3.39
C HIS A 58 -0.39 6.51 -3.92
N MET A 59 -1.34 5.68 -3.49
CA MET A 59 -1.51 4.32 -4.01
C MET A 59 -1.66 4.30 -5.54
N GLU A 60 -2.48 5.20 -6.10
CA GLU A 60 -2.66 5.28 -7.56
C GLU A 60 -1.38 5.71 -8.29
N LEU A 61 -0.64 6.66 -7.71
CA LEU A 61 0.67 7.03 -8.24
C LEU A 61 1.63 5.83 -8.20
N VAL A 62 1.69 5.08 -7.09
CA VAL A 62 2.55 3.89 -6.96
C VAL A 62 2.18 2.83 -8.00
N LYS A 63 0.87 2.54 -8.19
CA LYS A 63 0.39 1.59 -9.20
C LYS A 63 0.81 2.00 -10.61
N ARG A 64 0.73 3.30 -10.93
CA ARG A 64 1.15 3.85 -12.23
C ARG A 64 2.66 3.69 -12.45
N GLU A 65 3.48 4.07 -11.46
CA GLU A 65 4.94 3.93 -11.55
C GLU A 65 5.37 2.46 -11.63
N TYR A 66 4.70 1.58 -10.89
CA TYR A 66 4.93 0.13 -10.96
C TYR A 66 4.66 -0.42 -12.36
N ARG A 67 3.50 -0.08 -12.94
CA ARG A 67 3.13 -0.51 -14.30
C ARG A 67 4.11 0.01 -15.34
N THR A 68 4.52 1.27 -15.22
CA THR A 68 5.49 1.90 -16.12
C THR A 68 6.83 1.18 -16.10
N ARG A 69 7.28 0.68 -14.94
CA ARG A 69 8.56 -0.02 -14.80
C ARG A 69 8.51 -1.50 -15.18
N TYR A 70 7.45 -2.19 -14.80
CA TYR A 70 7.41 -3.66 -14.87
C TYR A 70 6.45 -4.20 -15.93
N GLY A 71 5.70 -3.33 -16.62
CA GLY A 71 4.76 -3.73 -17.66
C GLY A 71 3.54 -4.50 -17.16
N VAL A 72 3.38 -4.64 -15.83
CA VAL A 72 2.28 -5.37 -15.18
C VAL A 72 1.61 -4.48 -14.15
N ASP A 73 0.30 -4.63 -13.98
CA ASP A 73 -0.42 -3.95 -12.91
C ASP A 73 0.06 -4.43 -11.54
N MET A 74 0.29 -3.49 -10.61
CA MET A 74 0.80 -3.83 -9.27
C MET A 74 -0.13 -4.76 -8.50
N GLN A 75 -1.46 -4.58 -8.59
CA GLN A 75 -2.42 -5.44 -7.90
C GLN A 75 -2.33 -6.86 -8.45
N ARG A 76 -2.22 -7.00 -9.78
CA ARG A 76 -2.02 -8.30 -10.42
C ARG A 76 -0.70 -8.94 -9.99
N ALA A 77 0.39 -8.19 -9.93
CA ALA A 77 1.68 -8.69 -9.46
C ALA A 77 1.63 -9.14 -8.00
N VAL A 78 0.88 -8.44 -7.14
CA VAL A 78 0.62 -8.85 -5.75
C VAL A 78 -0.19 -10.15 -5.71
N ALA A 79 -1.27 -10.26 -6.49
CA ALA A 79 -2.09 -11.46 -6.55
C ALA A 79 -1.30 -12.69 -7.04
N GLU A 80 -0.48 -12.54 -8.08
CA GLU A 80 0.37 -13.63 -8.60
C GLU A 80 1.56 -13.94 -7.67
N GLY A 81 2.07 -12.94 -6.97
CA GLY A 81 3.20 -13.05 -6.04
C GLY A 81 2.82 -13.58 -4.65
N THR A 82 1.53 -13.67 -4.32
CA THR A 82 1.04 -14.14 -3.02
C THR A 82 0.07 -15.31 -3.21
N LYS A 83 -0.32 -16.01 -2.14
CA LYS A 83 -1.17 -17.21 -2.22
C LYS A 83 -2.11 -17.33 -1.03
N GLY A 84 -3.23 -18.02 -1.25
CA GLY A 84 -4.24 -18.31 -0.22
C GLY A 84 -4.90 -17.06 0.36
N GLU A 85 -5.49 -17.21 1.54
CA GLU A 85 -6.18 -16.12 2.26
C GLU A 85 -5.30 -14.88 2.46
N TRP A 86 -4.01 -15.09 2.75
CA TRP A 86 -3.04 -14.00 2.86
C TRP A 86 -2.86 -13.23 1.55
N GLY A 87 -2.81 -13.95 0.42
CA GLY A 87 -2.71 -13.31 -0.88
C GLY A 87 -3.96 -12.52 -1.27
N HIS A 88 -5.14 -13.06 -0.99
CA HIS A 88 -6.40 -12.34 -1.16
C HIS A 88 -6.45 -11.08 -0.28
N PHE A 89 -5.98 -11.16 0.97
CA PHE A 89 -5.85 -10.00 1.83
C PHE A 89 -4.92 -8.93 1.22
N CYS A 90 -3.72 -9.31 0.76
CA CYS A 90 -2.79 -8.39 0.11
C CYS A 90 -3.36 -7.76 -1.16
N GLU A 91 -4.08 -8.53 -1.98
CA GLU A 91 -4.75 -8.02 -3.16
C GLU A 91 -5.82 -6.98 -2.80
N MET A 92 -6.64 -7.25 -1.77
CA MET A 92 -7.69 -6.33 -1.31
C MET A 92 -7.14 -5.00 -0.79
N LEU A 93 -5.92 -4.97 -0.24
CA LEU A 93 -5.26 -3.72 0.14
C LEU A 93 -4.95 -2.83 -1.07
N CYS A 94 -4.81 -3.41 -2.27
CA CYS A 94 -4.56 -2.68 -3.52
C CYS A 94 -5.83 -2.18 -4.23
N VAL A 95 -7.01 -2.60 -3.74
CA VAL A 95 -8.32 -2.23 -4.30
C VAL A 95 -8.71 -0.84 -3.79
N ARG A 96 -9.26 -0.03 -4.70
CA ARG A 96 -9.99 1.19 -4.35
C ARG A 96 -11.28 0.80 -3.64
N ARG A 97 -11.32 0.80 -2.30
CA ARG A 97 -12.62 0.87 -1.62
C ARG A 97 -13.26 2.21 -1.92
N MET A 98 -14.58 2.25 -2.07
CA MET A 98 -15.37 3.45 -2.35
C MET A 98 -14.96 4.60 -1.42
N GLY A 99 -15.20 5.84 -1.86
CA GLY A 99 -14.82 7.06 -1.15
C GLY A 99 -15.14 6.98 0.34
N ASP A 100 -14.40 7.72 1.16
CA ASP A 100 -14.76 7.97 2.56
C ASP A 100 -16.05 8.82 2.61
N GLU A 101 -17.12 8.30 2.03
CA GLU A 101 -18.48 8.80 2.18
C GLU A 101 -18.83 8.51 3.64
N VAL A 102 -18.43 9.43 4.50
CA VAL A 102 -18.96 9.54 5.86
C VAL A 102 -20.46 9.65 5.67
N ARG A 103 -21.19 8.54 5.88
CA ARG A 103 -22.64 8.57 5.97
C ARG A 103 -22.96 9.49 7.14
N SER A 104 -23.36 10.72 6.87
CA SER A 104 -23.91 11.61 7.87
C SER A 104 -25.17 10.92 8.40
N VAL A 105 -25.10 10.42 9.63
CA VAL A 105 -26.28 9.95 10.33
C VAL A 105 -27.04 11.22 10.72
N GLU A 106 -28.11 11.53 9.99
CA GLU A 106 -29.04 12.57 10.41
C GLU A 106 -29.60 12.17 11.78
N ARG A 107 -29.45 13.07 12.75
CA ARG A 107 -29.89 12.84 14.13
C ARG A 107 -31.42 12.73 14.10
N VAL A 108 -31.96 11.57 14.44
CA VAL A 108 -33.41 11.37 14.56
C VAL A 108 -33.94 12.32 15.63
N GLU A 109 -34.92 13.15 15.27
CA GLU A 109 -35.55 14.08 16.21
C GLU A 109 -36.20 13.32 17.36
N GLU A 110 -35.92 13.78 18.57
CA GLU A 110 -36.42 13.24 19.82
C GLU A 110 -37.94 13.43 19.88
N TYR A 111 -38.70 12.33 19.79
CA TYR A 111 -40.13 12.35 20.06
C TYR A 111 -40.35 12.69 21.54
N ARG A 112 -40.71 13.96 21.83
CA ARG A 112 -41.28 14.34 23.13
C ARG A 112 -42.57 13.55 23.33
N VAL A 113 -42.50 12.54 24.19
CA VAL A 113 -43.70 11.95 24.79
C VAL A 113 -44.27 12.98 25.75
N ASP A 114 -45.27 13.73 25.28
CA ASP A 114 -46.10 14.56 26.16
C ASP A 114 -46.84 13.62 27.12
N ILE A 115 -46.36 13.54 28.36
CA ILE A 115 -47.10 12.92 29.46
C ILE A 115 -48.32 13.79 29.72
N ARG A 116 -49.48 13.38 29.18
CA ARG A 116 -50.77 13.92 29.60
C ARG A 116 -51.48 12.93 30.51
N ARG A 117 -51.63 13.40 31.75
CA ARG A 117 -52.55 13.00 32.84
C ARG A 117 -52.16 11.81 33.70
#